data_AF-A0A3N1XGE4-F1
#
_entry.id   AF-A0A3N1XGE4-F1
#
_cell.length_a   1.000
_cell.length_b   1.000
_cell.length_c   1.000
_cell.angle_alpha   90.00
_cell.angle_beta   90.00
_cell.angle_gamma   90.00
#
_symmetry.space_group_name_H-M   'P 1'
#
loop_
_entity.id
_entity.type
_entity.pdbx_description
1 polymer ?
#
loop_
_entity_poly.entity_id
_entity_poly.type
_entity_poly.pdbx_seq_one_letter_code
_entity_poly.pdbx_strand_id
1 'polypeptide(L)' 'MEESSLLSSFEYAAHGGAFPIIIKNVGVVGTITVSGLAQEDDHALVLAVIKEFLGL' A
#
# COMPACT_ATOMS: atom_id res chain seq x y z
N MET A 1 -5.45 11.12 -14.68
CA MET A 1 -4.89 11.97 -13.61
C MET A 1 -5.72 11.73 -12.37
N GLU A 2 -5.11 11.77 -11.19
CA GLU A 2 -5.57 11.26 -9.88
C GLU A 2 -6.87 11.90 -9.32
N GLU A 3 -7.68 12.56 -10.15
CA GLU A 3 -8.87 13.36 -9.81
C GLU A 3 -10.19 12.67 -10.16
N SER A 4 -10.28 11.33 -10.00
CA SER A 4 -11.55 10.61 -10.19
C SER A 4 -12.22 10.20 -8.87
N SER A 5 -11.56 10.39 -7.73
CA SER A 5 -12.15 10.13 -6.42
C SER A 5 -12.80 11.41 -5.87
N LEU A 6 -13.97 11.30 -5.25
CA LEU A 6 -14.61 12.40 -4.50
C LEU A 6 -13.92 12.63 -3.14
N LEU A 7 -12.63 12.29 -3.04
CA LEU A 7 -11.85 12.29 -1.81
C LEU A 7 -10.83 13.42 -1.85
N SER A 8 -10.63 14.07 -0.70
CA SER A 8 -9.60 15.09 -0.55
C SER A 8 -8.21 14.50 -0.73
N SER A 9 -7.42 15.03 -1.66
CA SER A 9 -6.03 14.59 -1.88
C SER A 9 -5.09 14.96 -0.72
N PHE A 10 -5.52 15.84 0.19
CA PHE A 10 -4.78 16.13 1.43
C PHE A 10 -4.97 15.03 2.50
N GLU A 11 -6.07 14.29 2.41
CA GLU A 11 -6.40 13.22 3.37
C GLU A 11 -6.14 11.83 2.78
N TYR A 12 -6.26 11.68 1.45
CA TYR A 12 -6.18 10.40 0.77
C TYR A 12 -5.17 10.44 -0.38
N ALA A 13 -4.26 9.47 -0.38
CA ALA A 13 -3.27 9.29 -1.41
C ALA A 13 -3.64 8.08 -2.29
N ALA A 14 -3.86 8.32 -3.59
CA ALA A 14 -4.06 7.25 -4.59
C ALA A 14 -2.72 6.76 -5.18
N HIS A 15 -1.72 6.53 -4.33
CA HIS A 15 -0.34 6.22 -4.71
C HIS A 15 0.03 4.77 -4.34
N GLY A 16 1.05 4.24 -5.02
CA GLY A 16 1.69 2.98 -4.64
C GLY A 16 2.37 3.03 -3.27
N GLY A 17 2.71 1.87 -2.71
CA GLY A 17 3.45 1.75 -1.44
C GLY A 17 2.64 1.27 -0.24
N ALA A 18 1.31 1.16 -0.33
CA ALA A 18 0.45 0.63 0.72
C ALA A 18 -0.03 -0.81 0.41
N PHE A 19 0.11 -1.73 1.36
CA PHE A 19 -0.35 -3.13 1.24
C PHE A 19 -1.20 -3.54 2.45
N PRO A 20 -2.44 -4.05 2.25
CA PRO A 20 -3.34 -4.37 3.36
C PRO A 20 -2.96 -5.66 4.10
N ILE A 21 -3.11 -5.67 5.42
CA ILE A 21 -3.00 -6.86 6.26
C ILE A 21 -4.40 -7.43 6.48
N ILE A 22 -4.65 -8.61 5.91
CA ILE A 22 -5.95 -9.26 5.93
C ILE A 22 -5.85 -10.56 6.73
N ILE A 23 -6.62 -10.67 7.81
CA ILE A 23 -6.76 -11.92 8.57
C ILE A 23 -8.03 -12.63 8.11
N LYS A 24 -7.89 -13.92 7.75
CA LYS A 24 -9.01 -14.76 7.31
C LYS A 24 -10.12 -14.76 8.35
N ASN A 25 -11.36 -14.54 7.91
CA ASN A 25 -12.57 -14.44 8.72
C ASN A 25 -12.64 -13.26 9.71
N VAL A 26 -11.65 -12.37 9.74
CA VAL A 26 -11.66 -11.14 10.56
C VAL A 26 -11.79 -9.91 9.66
N GLY A 27 -11.05 -9.88 8.55
CA GLY A 27 -11.02 -8.75 7.61
C GLY A 27 -9.70 -7.98 7.66
N VAL A 28 -9.72 -6.72 7.21
CA VAL A 28 -8.56 -5.82 7.22
C VAL A 28 -8.30 -5.37 8.64
N VAL A 29 -7.08 -5.60 9.13
CA VAL A 29 -6.66 -5.20 10.49
C VAL A 29 -5.60 -4.10 10.51
N GLY A 30 -5.06 -3.74 9.35
CA GLY A 30 -4.05 -2.70 9.20
C GLY A 30 -3.45 -2.69 7.80
N THR A 31 -2.40 -1.89 7.64
CA THR A 31 -1.69 -1.68 6.38
C THR A 31 -0.19 -1.54 6.65
N ILE A 32 0.63 -2.06 5.76
CA ILE A 32 2.07 -1.76 5.68
C ILE A 32 2.23 -0.67 4.63
N THR A 33 2.91 0.42 4.98
CA THR A 33 3.10 1.56 4.08
C THR A 33 4.58 1.90 3.96
N VAL A 34 5.03 2.03 2.72
CA VAL A 34 6.33 2.59 2.32
C VAL A 34 6.07 3.89 1.58
N SER A 35 6.91 4.90 1.84
CA SER A 35 6.79 6.22 1.24
C SER A 35 8.15 6.88 1.15
N GLY A 36 8.37 7.65 0.08
CA GLY A 36 9.55 8.49 -0.10
C GLY A 36 10.30 8.25 -1.39
N LEU A 37 9.90 7.25 -2.20
CA LEU A 37 10.46 6.96 -3.52
C LEU A 37 9.48 7.40 -4.63
N ALA A 38 9.79 7.03 -5.87
CA ALA A 38 8.75 7.05 -6.91
C ALA A 38 7.66 6.04 -6.55
N GLN A 39 6.40 6.35 -6.85
CA GLN A 39 5.25 5.53 -6.40
C GLN A 39 5.34 4.05 -6.85
N GLU A 40 5.94 3.79 -8.01
CA GLU A 40 6.18 2.44 -8.53
C GLU A 40 7.25 1.70 -7.73
N ASP A 41 8.28 2.40 -7.26
CA ASP A 41 9.34 1.87 -6.42
C ASP A 41 8.86 1.61 -4.99
N ASP A 42 8.05 2.52 -4.41
CA ASP A 42 7.41 2.31 -3.11
C ASP A 42 6.54 1.03 -3.15
N HIS A 43 5.78 0.83 -4.23
CA HIS A 43 4.98 -0.39 -4.44
C HIS A 43 5.86 -1.64 -4.62
N ALA A 44 6.92 -1.55 -5.42
CA ALA A 44 7.82 -2.69 -5.63
C ALA A 44 8.54 -3.09 -4.33
N LEU A 45 8.98 -2.11 -3.54
CA LEU A 45 9.70 -2.33 -2.29
C LEU A 45 8.82 -3.01 -1.24
N VAL A 46 7.59 -2.54 -1.03
CA VAL A 46 6.69 -3.19 -0.05
C VAL A 46 6.39 -4.63 -0.43
N LEU A 47 6.20 -4.93 -1.72
CA LEU A 47 5.99 -6.30 -2.19
C LEU A 47 7.24 -7.17 -2.02
N ALA A 48 8.44 -6.64 -2.31
CA ALA A 48 9.69 -7.38 -2.15
C ALA A 48 9.91 -7.81 -0.69
N VAL A 49 9.73 -6.89 0.26
CA VAL A 49 9.89 -7.17 1.69
C VAL A 49 8.87 -8.18 2.19
N ILE A 50 7.59 -8.07 1.76
CA ILE A 50 6.55 -9.02 2.15
C ILE A 50 6.86 -10.41 1.62
N LYS A 51 7.30 -10.53 0.36
CA LYS A 51 7.69 -11.82 -0.22
C LYS A 51 8.85 -12.44 0.55
N GLU A 52 9.90 -11.66 0.81
CA GLU A 52 11.06 -12.13 1.59
C GLU A 52 10.64 -12.61 2.99
N PHE A 53 9.83 -11.81 3.70
CA PHE A 53 9.34 -12.16 5.05
C PHE A 53 8.51 -13.46 5.05
N LEU A 54 7.73 -13.70 4.00
CA LEU A 54 6.90 -14.90 3.85
C LEU A 54 7.65 -16.09 3.22
N GLY A 55 8.88 -15.90 2.74
CA GLY A 55 9.66 -16.91 2.03
C GLY A 55 9.11 -17.27 0.65
N LEU A 56 8.54 -16.30 -0.07
CA LEU A 56 7.96 -16.43 -1.41
C LEU A 56 8.91 -16.00 -2.53
#